data_AF-A0A5B6UJD4-F1
#
_entry.id   AF-A0A5B6UJD4-F1
#
_cell.length_a   1.000
_cell.length_b   1.000
_cell.length_c   1.000
_cell.angle_alpha   90.00
_cell.angle_beta   90.00
_cell.angle_gamma   90.00
#
_symmetry.space_group_name_H-M   'P 1'
#
loop_
_entity.id
_entity.type
_entity.pdbx_description
1 polymer ?
#
loop_
_entity_poly.entity_id
_entity_poly.type
_entity_poly.pdbx_seq_one_letter_code
_entity_poly.pdbx_strand_id
1 'polypeptide(L)'
;MATNFMFLRIKTKTTLVILFCFLSPIVSAISFTKIRLLKNATGPEALAFELTIPRFFTGIADGRILKYLGPTIGFQEFGFAAPNRSQSVCDGTETANPNPVCGRPLGMALHHRTNQLYVCDAFFGFGVLGPRGGLVTQLSIAADGEPYRFCNGVDVHQPTGNVYFTDASSIFDITQLDIAASVMDSTGRLLKYDAKTKQVTVLVRNLSFAAGVAVDEEENFVMVTEFTANRTRKISLQGGGSVIATIQPTPDNIKRTRLNKFWLAAARVVPRMYSSLLPTGVRINGNGTVLETINLERWYGNKSVSEVQEFGTKLYIVSRLVDFIGVLLKH
;
A
#
# COMPACT_ATOMS: atom_id res chain seq x y z
N MET A 1 28.49 -35.07 87.39
CA MET A 1 29.19 -33.78 87.33
C MET A 1 28.55 -32.95 86.22
N ALA A 2 27.90 -31.86 86.60
CA ALA A 2 27.43 -30.83 85.69
C ALA A 2 28.23 -29.56 85.99
N THR A 3 28.74 -28.89 84.96
CA THR A 3 29.28 -27.52 85.05
C THR A 3 29.22 -26.80 83.70
N ASN A 4 28.27 -25.84 83.67
CA ASN A 4 28.16 -24.54 83.00
C ASN A 4 29.11 -24.04 81.88
N PHE A 5 28.45 -23.67 80.76
CA PHE A 5 28.44 -22.42 79.98
C PHE A 5 29.66 -21.46 79.90
N MET A 6 29.95 -21.03 78.66
CA MET A 6 30.23 -19.63 78.35
C MET A 6 29.78 -19.29 76.91
N PHE A 7 29.00 -18.21 76.76
CA PHE A 7 28.54 -17.63 75.50
C PHE A 7 29.62 -16.74 74.87
N LEU A 8 29.82 -16.80 73.55
CA LEU A 8 30.52 -15.77 72.79
C LEU A 8 29.58 -15.12 71.77
N ARG A 9 29.38 -13.81 71.94
CA ARG A 9 28.44 -12.96 71.20
C ARG A 9 29.21 -12.26 70.07
N ILE A 10 29.07 -12.73 68.83
CA ILE A 10 29.67 -12.08 67.66
C ILE A 10 28.63 -11.10 67.08
N LYS A 11 28.93 -9.79 67.15
CA LYS A 11 28.16 -8.73 66.49
C LYS A 11 28.60 -8.62 65.04
N THR A 12 27.79 -9.10 64.09
CA THR A 12 27.97 -8.82 62.66
C THR A 12 27.11 -7.62 62.26
N LYS A 13 27.74 -6.55 61.79
CA LYS A 13 27.09 -5.36 61.24
C LYS A 13 26.42 -5.74 59.90
N THR A 14 25.10 -5.64 59.83
CA THR A 14 24.36 -5.78 58.56
C THR A 14 24.52 -4.49 57.75
N THR A 15 25.44 -4.49 56.79
CA THR A 15 25.53 -3.44 55.77
C THR A 15 24.42 -3.67 54.75
N LEU A 16 23.40 -2.81 54.75
CA LEU A 16 22.34 -2.80 53.75
C LEU A 16 22.90 -2.23 52.43
N VAL A 17 23.22 -3.10 51.48
CA VAL A 17 23.59 -2.70 50.11
C VAL A 17 22.29 -2.49 49.33
N ILE A 18 21.89 -1.22 49.15
CA ILE A 18 20.78 -0.87 48.25
C ILE A 18 21.33 -0.90 46.82
N LEU A 19 21.05 -2.00 46.11
CA LEU A 19 21.35 -2.12 44.69
C LEU A 19 20.34 -1.27 43.91
N PHE A 20 20.76 -0.07 43.49
CA PHE A 20 20.01 0.70 42.49
C PHE A 20 20.09 -0.02 41.15
N CYS A 21 19.11 -0.88 40.87
CA CYS A 21 18.86 -1.38 39.52
C CYS A 21 18.40 -0.20 38.66
N PHE A 22 19.34 0.44 37.98
CA PHE A 22 19.02 1.30 36.85
C PHE A 22 18.45 0.41 35.74
N LEU A 23 17.12 0.28 35.69
CA LEU A 23 16.43 -0.14 34.48
C LEU A 23 16.78 0.89 33.42
N SER A 24 17.79 0.58 32.60
CA SER A 24 18.03 1.35 31.39
C SER A 24 16.70 1.32 30.61
N PRO A 25 16.13 2.47 30.20
CA PRO A 25 15.01 2.44 29.28
C PRO A 25 15.50 1.69 28.05
N ILE A 26 14.95 0.51 27.81
CA ILE A 26 15.13 -0.20 26.55
C ILE A 26 14.50 0.73 25.52
N VAL A 27 15.30 1.60 24.92
CA VAL A 27 14.92 2.35 23.73
C VAL A 27 14.69 1.27 22.70
N SER A 28 13.42 0.90 22.49
CA SER A 28 13.05 -0.06 21.47
C SER A 28 13.51 0.50 20.13
N ALA A 29 14.65 0.00 19.63
CA ALA A 29 15.21 0.45 18.38
C ALA A 29 14.17 0.15 17.29
N ILE A 30 13.68 1.19 16.63
CA ILE A 30 12.80 1.03 15.48
C ILE A 30 13.59 0.30 14.40
N SER A 31 13.23 -0.97 14.15
CA SER A 31 13.90 -1.81 13.16
C SER A 31 13.30 -1.56 11.78
N PHE A 32 14.13 -1.08 10.86
CA PHE A 32 13.77 -0.84 9.46
C PHE A 32 14.75 -1.56 8.55
N THR A 33 14.23 -2.38 7.64
CA THR A 33 15.01 -3.11 6.64
C THR A 33 14.59 -2.68 5.22
N LYS A 34 15.54 -2.67 4.29
CA LYS A 34 15.27 -2.41 2.86
C LYS A 34 15.38 -3.71 2.07
N ILE A 35 14.30 -4.12 1.41
CA ILE A 35 14.34 -5.16 0.39
C ILE A 35 14.62 -4.48 -0.94
N ARG A 36 15.84 -4.62 -1.47
CA ARG A 36 16.24 -3.98 -2.74
C ARG A 36 15.55 -4.66 -3.93
N LEU A 37 15.10 -3.86 -4.89
CA LEU A 37 14.62 -4.36 -6.17
C LEU A 37 15.78 -4.95 -7.01
N LEU A 38 15.45 -5.51 -8.17
CA LEU A 38 16.43 -5.93 -9.17
C LEU A 38 17.33 -4.74 -9.57
N LYS A 39 18.53 -5.04 -10.08
CA LYS A 39 19.45 -4.00 -10.54
C LYS A 39 18.76 -3.10 -11.58
N ASN A 40 18.89 -1.79 -11.41
CA ASN A 40 18.27 -0.74 -12.24
C ASN A 40 16.73 -0.68 -12.18
N ALA A 41 16.06 -1.53 -11.40
CA ALA A 41 14.62 -1.44 -11.20
C ALA A 41 14.29 -0.42 -10.11
N THR A 42 13.26 0.39 -10.35
CA THR A 42 12.78 1.41 -9.40
C THR A 42 11.26 1.46 -9.36
N GLY A 43 10.75 2.21 -8.39
CA GLY A 43 9.36 2.61 -8.29
C GLY A 43 8.37 1.49 -8.02
N PRO A 44 8.55 0.67 -6.96
CA PRO A 44 7.46 -0.18 -6.50
C PRO A 44 6.26 0.70 -6.09
N GLU A 45 5.06 0.38 -6.57
CA GLU A 45 3.88 1.23 -6.36
C GLU A 45 2.88 0.64 -5.36
N ALA A 46 2.43 -0.60 -5.60
CA ALA A 46 1.53 -1.33 -4.71
C ALA A 46 2.10 -2.70 -4.35
N LEU A 47 1.47 -3.30 -3.35
CA LEU A 47 1.73 -4.66 -2.89
C LEU A 47 0.47 -5.52 -2.90
N ALA A 48 0.68 -6.81 -3.17
CA ALA A 48 -0.33 -7.85 -2.96
C ALA A 48 0.32 -9.07 -2.31
N PHE A 49 -0.09 -9.41 -1.09
CA PHE A 49 0.51 -10.51 -0.33
C PHE A 49 -0.17 -11.84 -0.58
N GLU A 50 0.62 -12.91 -0.63
CA GLU A 50 0.14 -14.26 -0.37
C GLU A 50 -0.41 -14.36 1.06
N LEU A 51 -1.39 -15.23 1.29
CA LEU A 51 -2.18 -15.17 2.52
C LEU A 51 -1.36 -15.40 3.79
N THR A 52 -0.49 -16.42 3.83
CA THR A 52 0.12 -16.90 5.08
C THR A 52 1.61 -16.65 5.20
N ILE A 53 2.28 -16.36 4.09
CA ILE A 53 3.73 -16.15 4.02
C ILE A 53 4.05 -14.76 3.47
N PRO A 54 5.16 -14.13 3.89
CA PRO A 54 5.52 -12.76 3.49
C PRO A 54 6.10 -12.71 2.06
N ARG A 55 5.48 -13.44 1.14
CA ARG A 55 5.71 -13.33 -0.30
C ARG A 55 4.64 -12.41 -0.87
N PHE A 56 5.04 -11.58 -1.80
CA PHE A 56 4.17 -10.55 -2.34
C PHE A 56 4.55 -10.21 -3.77
N PHE A 57 3.63 -9.55 -4.44
CA PHE A 57 3.81 -8.99 -5.77
C PHE A 57 3.96 -7.48 -5.69
N THR A 58 4.66 -6.89 -6.66
CA THR A 58 4.72 -5.43 -6.83
C THR A 58 4.94 -5.07 -8.29
N GLY A 59 4.31 -3.97 -8.73
CA GLY A 59 4.57 -3.35 -10.03
C GLY A 59 5.69 -2.32 -9.96
N ILE A 60 6.59 -2.31 -10.94
CA ILE A 60 7.74 -1.40 -10.99
C ILE A 60 7.69 -0.46 -12.21
N ALA A 61 8.56 0.56 -12.22
CA ALA A 61 8.56 1.64 -13.19
C ALA A 61 8.70 1.19 -14.66
N ASP A 62 9.41 0.07 -14.91
CA ASP A 62 9.63 -0.49 -16.25
C ASP A 62 8.53 -1.43 -16.77
N GLY A 63 7.37 -1.41 -16.11
CA GLY A 63 6.18 -2.14 -16.52
C GLY A 63 6.15 -3.61 -16.09
N ARG A 64 7.21 -4.12 -15.47
CA ARG A 64 7.20 -5.47 -14.91
C ARG A 64 6.43 -5.53 -13.60
N ILE A 65 5.90 -6.73 -13.36
CA ILE A 65 5.37 -7.19 -12.09
C ILE A 65 6.37 -8.20 -11.55
N LEU A 66 6.89 -7.92 -10.36
CA LEU A 66 7.83 -8.79 -9.67
C LEU A 66 7.12 -9.56 -8.55
N LYS A 67 7.60 -10.77 -8.27
CA LYS A 67 7.24 -11.55 -7.08
C LYS A 67 8.44 -11.69 -6.16
N TYR A 68 8.29 -11.28 -4.91
CA TYR A 68 9.28 -11.53 -3.86
C TYR A 68 9.08 -12.91 -3.25
N LEU A 69 10.11 -13.74 -3.31
CA LEU A 69 10.05 -15.14 -2.86
C LEU A 69 10.67 -15.40 -1.48
N GLY A 70 11.17 -14.34 -0.83
CA GLY A 70 11.84 -14.39 0.47
C GLY A 70 13.31 -13.97 0.39
N PRO A 71 13.99 -13.83 1.53
CA PRO A 71 15.33 -13.23 1.60
C PRO A 71 16.42 -14.04 0.87
N THR A 72 16.23 -15.36 0.73
CA THR A 72 17.20 -16.24 0.07
C THR A 72 17.13 -16.15 -1.46
N ILE A 73 15.92 -15.94 -2.01
CA ILE A 73 15.70 -15.95 -3.47
C ILE A 73 15.59 -14.52 -4.03
N GLY A 74 15.01 -13.60 -3.26
CA GLY A 74 14.77 -12.23 -3.70
C GLY A 74 13.57 -12.10 -4.66
N PHE A 75 13.69 -11.17 -5.59
CA PHE A 75 12.67 -10.92 -6.61
C PHE A 75 12.86 -11.78 -7.84
N GLN A 76 11.75 -12.21 -8.43
CA GLN A 76 11.68 -12.78 -9.76
C GLN A 76 10.64 -12.03 -10.59
N GLU A 77 10.85 -11.97 -11.89
CA GLU A 77 9.82 -11.50 -12.81
C GLU A 77 8.63 -12.45 -12.77
N PHE A 78 7.44 -11.88 -12.66
CA PHE A 78 6.18 -12.63 -12.61
C PHE A 78 5.29 -12.31 -13.81
N GLY A 79 5.24 -11.07 -14.27
CA GLY A 79 4.43 -10.73 -15.44
C GLY A 79 4.57 -9.28 -15.88
N PHE A 80 3.76 -8.89 -16.85
CA PHE A 80 3.71 -7.53 -17.41
C PHE A 80 2.38 -7.33 -18.15
N ALA A 81 1.95 -6.08 -18.31
CA ALA A 81 0.69 -5.77 -19.00
C ALA A 81 0.86 -5.50 -20.50
N ALA A 82 1.99 -4.93 -20.91
CA ALA A 82 2.25 -4.56 -22.30
C ALA A 82 2.58 -5.78 -23.18
N PRO A 83 1.74 -6.15 -24.17
CA PRO A 83 1.94 -7.37 -24.97
C PRO A 83 3.19 -7.33 -25.86
N ASN A 84 3.58 -6.14 -26.32
CA ASN A 84 4.73 -5.93 -27.22
C ASN A 84 5.94 -5.33 -26.47
N ARG A 85 6.03 -5.57 -25.16
CA ARG A 85 7.13 -5.08 -24.33
C ARG A 85 8.47 -5.63 -24.83
N SER A 86 9.42 -4.75 -25.10
CA SER A 86 10.81 -5.12 -25.39
C SER A 86 11.69 -4.92 -24.16
N GLN A 87 12.47 -5.93 -23.80
CA GLN A 87 13.40 -5.84 -22.68
C GLN A 87 14.41 -4.70 -22.88
N SER A 88 14.94 -4.54 -24.09
CA SER A 88 15.96 -3.51 -24.39
C SER A 88 15.41 -2.08 -24.36
N VAL A 89 14.09 -1.92 -24.49
CA VAL A 89 13.41 -0.61 -24.47
C VAL A 89 12.92 -0.28 -23.07
N CYS A 90 12.48 -1.29 -22.32
CA CYS A 90 11.74 -1.10 -21.08
C CYS A 90 12.57 -1.35 -19.82
N ASP A 91 13.38 -2.41 -19.74
CA ASP A 91 14.06 -2.76 -18.49
C ASP A 91 14.95 -1.62 -17.98
N GLY A 92 14.68 -1.17 -16.75
CA GLY A 92 15.43 -0.09 -16.11
C GLY A 92 14.97 1.33 -16.45
N THR A 93 13.87 1.51 -17.21
CA THR A 93 13.26 2.85 -17.35
C THR A 93 12.77 3.36 -16.00
N GLU A 94 13.10 4.62 -15.70
CA GLU A 94 12.80 5.25 -14.42
C GLU A 94 11.38 5.84 -14.34
N THR A 95 10.91 6.05 -13.11
CA THR A 95 9.58 6.59 -12.80
C THR A 95 9.28 7.95 -13.43
N ALA A 96 10.29 8.79 -13.65
CA ALA A 96 10.10 10.18 -14.08
C ALA A 96 9.47 10.28 -15.48
N ASN A 97 9.71 9.30 -16.35
CA ASN A 97 9.19 9.27 -17.72
C ASN A 97 8.61 7.89 -18.05
N PRO A 98 7.40 7.56 -17.55
CA PRO A 98 6.75 6.28 -17.83
C PRO A 98 6.55 6.15 -19.35
N ASN A 99 7.05 5.07 -19.93
CA ASN A 99 6.87 4.79 -21.35
C ASN A 99 5.59 3.96 -21.56
N PRO A 100 4.57 4.48 -22.28
CA PRO A 100 3.33 3.74 -22.52
C PRO A 100 3.53 2.36 -23.16
N VAL A 101 4.59 2.20 -23.97
CA VAL A 101 4.92 0.91 -24.63
C VAL A 101 5.30 -0.17 -23.61
N CYS A 102 5.79 0.21 -22.44
CA CYS A 102 6.24 -0.70 -21.41
C CYS A 102 5.13 -1.11 -20.44
N GLY A 103 4.05 -0.32 -20.38
CA GLY A 103 3.04 -0.43 -19.32
C GLY A 103 3.53 0.16 -18.00
N ARG A 104 2.63 0.28 -17.04
CA ARG A 104 2.94 0.69 -15.68
C ARG A 104 1.90 0.12 -14.72
N PRO A 105 2.15 -1.07 -14.14
CA PRO A 105 1.28 -1.64 -13.10
C PRO A 105 1.35 -0.77 -11.85
N LEU A 106 0.20 -0.27 -11.41
CA LEU A 106 0.04 0.55 -10.22
C LEU A 106 -0.63 -0.29 -9.15
N GLY A 107 -1.96 -0.40 -9.14
CA GLY A 107 -2.66 -1.21 -8.16
C GLY A 107 -2.57 -2.71 -8.40
N MET A 108 -2.49 -3.46 -7.31
CA MET A 108 -2.54 -4.92 -7.30
C MET A 108 -3.37 -5.48 -6.14
N ALA A 109 -4.10 -6.57 -6.40
CA ALA A 109 -4.86 -7.29 -5.37
C ALA A 109 -4.91 -8.79 -5.67
N LEU A 110 -4.50 -9.62 -4.72
CA LEU A 110 -4.50 -11.07 -4.86
C LEU A 110 -5.78 -11.66 -4.27
N HIS A 111 -6.55 -12.39 -5.07
CA HIS A 111 -7.65 -13.21 -4.58
C HIS A 111 -7.09 -14.56 -4.09
N HIS A 112 -7.10 -14.76 -2.77
CA HIS A 112 -6.37 -15.86 -2.13
C HIS A 112 -6.92 -17.24 -2.49
N ARG A 113 -8.22 -17.37 -2.75
CA ARG A 113 -8.84 -18.66 -3.09
C ARG A 113 -8.43 -19.14 -4.48
N THR A 114 -8.31 -18.25 -5.46
CA THR A 114 -8.03 -18.61 -6.86
C THR A 114 -6.59 -18.35 -7.28
N ASN A 115 -5.79 -17.70 -6.44
CA ASN A 115 -4.46 -17.19 -6.79
C ASN A 115 -4.46 -16.32 -8.05
N GLN A 116 -5.55 -15.59 -8.26
CA GLN A 116 -5.66 -14.59 -9.31
C GLN A 116 -5.20 -13.24 -8.79
N LEU A 117 -4.23 -12.66 -9.49
CA LEU A 117 -3.67 -11.36 -9.19
C LEU A 117 -4.32 -10.33 -10.11
N TYR A 118 -5.25 -9.56 -9.58
CA TYR A 118 -5.86 -8.44 -10.28
C TYR A 118 -4.90 -7.25 -10.33
N VAL A 119 -4.85 -6.59 -11.48
CA VAL A 119 -3.88 -5.53 -11.77
C VAL A 119 -4.61 -4.38 -12.46
N CYS A 120 -4.35 -3.17 -11.98
CA CYS A 120 -4.56 -1.95 -12.74
C CYS A 120 -3.23 -1.51 -13.35
N ASP A 121 -3.16 -1.47 -14.67
CA ASP A 121 -2.06 -0.86 -15.38
C ASP A 121 -2.47 0.53 -15.89
N ALA A 122 -1.60 1.52 -15.69
CA ALA A 122 -1.88 2.91 -16.04
C ALA A 122 -2.20 3.11 -17.53
N PHE A 123 -1.67 2.26 -18.41
CA PHE A 123 -1.84 2.37 -19.86
C PHE A 123 -2.69 1.24 -20.45
N PHE A 124 -2.67 0.05 -19.83
CA PHE A 124 -3.34 -1.15 -20.35
C PHE A 124 -4.64 -1.52 -19.60
N GLY A 125 -5.04 -0.70 -18.62
CA GLY A 125 -6.35 -0.84 -17.95
C GLY A 125 -6.39 -1.98 -16.94
N PHE A 126 -7.59 -2.56 -16.76
CA PHE A 126 -7.87 -3.55 -15.73
C PHE A 126 -7.73 -4.98 -16.26
N GLY A 127 -6.95 -5.80 -15.55
CA GLY A 127 -6.69 -7.17 -15.95
C GLY A 127 -6.35 -8.10 -14.79
N VAL A 128 -5.99 -9.34 -15.13
CA VAL A 128 -5.68 -10.39 -14.17
C VAL A 128 -4.54 -11.30 -14.64
N LEU A 129 -3.71 -11.74 -13.70
CA LEU A 129 -2.74 -12.81 -13.87
C LEU A 129 -3.18 -14.06 -13.12
N GLY A 130 -2.96 -15.22 -13.74
CA GLY A 130 -3.06 -16.50 -13.05
C GLY A 130 -1.80 -16.81 -12.21
N PRO A 131 -1.78 -17.94 -11.50
CA PRO A 131 -0.69 -18.30 -10.59
C PRO A 131 0.67 -18.52 -11.28
N ARG A 132 0.68 -18.72 -12.61
CA ARG A 132 1.90 -18.89 -13.41
C ARG A 132 2.51 -17.55 -13.87
N GLY A 133 1.81 -16.43 -13.71
CA GLY A 133 2.25 -15.15 -14.23
C GLY A 133 2.16 -15.05 -15.75
N GLY A 134 3.03 -14.24 -16.37
CA GLY A 134 3.08 -13.98 -17.80
C GLY A 134 2.43 -12.66 -18.21
N LEU A 135 1.80 -12.64 -19.39
CA LEU A 135 1.05 -11.48 -19.88
C LEU A 135 -0.28 -11.34 -19.11
N VAL A 136 -0.55 -10.13 -18.61
CA VAL A 136 -1.82 -9.81 -17.96
C VAL A 136 -2.96 -10.06 -18.95
N THR A 137 -3.94 -10.87 -18.56
CA THR A 137 -5.17 -11.03 -19.34
C THR A 137 -6.05 -9.81 -19.08
N GLN A 138 -6.22 -8.97 -20.09
CA GLN A 138 -7.05 -7.78 -20.02
C GLN A 138 -8.52 -8.16 -19.82
N LEU A 139 -9.14 -7.66 -18.74
CA LEU A 139 -10.55 -7.90 -18.44
C LEU A 139 -11.43 -6.76 -18.92
N SER A 140 -10.93 -5.52 -18.85
CA SER A 140 -11.65 -4.33 -19.30
C SER A 140 -10.69 -3.15 -19.52
N ILE A 141 -10.97 -2.33 -20.52
CA ILE A 141 -10.28 -1.05 -20.81
C ILE A 141 -11.21 0.16 -20.79
N ALA A 142 -12.50 -0.06 -20.60
CA ALA A 142 -13.53 0.96 -20.62
C ALA A 142 -14.76 0.48 -19.86
N ALA A 143 -15.52 1.43 -19.32
CA ALA A 143 -16.86 1.22 -18.78
C ALA A 143 -17.77 2.35 -19.27
N ASP A 144 -19.03 2.03 -19.54
CA ASP A 144 -20.04 2.95 -20.09
C ASP A 144 -19.56 3.71 -21.35
N GLY A 145 -18.77 3.05 -22.21
CA GLY A 145 -18.22 3.65 -23.43
C GLY A 145 -17.04 4.61 -23.22
N GLU A 146 -16.59 4.83 -21.98
CA GLU A 146 -15.49 5.74 -21.64
C GLU A 146 -14.23 4.95 -21.22
N PRO A 147 -13.12 5.05 -21.98
CA PRO A 147 -11.88 4.34 -21.68
C PRO A 147 -11.27 4.73 -20.34
N TYR A 148 -10.55 3.80 -19.70
CA TYR A 148 -9.68 4.13 -18.57
C TYR A 148 -8.47 4.89 -19.09
N ARG A 149 -8.17 6.05 -18.49
CA ARG A 149 -6.95 6.80 -18.80
C ARG A 149 -5.86 6.56 -17.78
N PHE A 150 -6.25 6.18 -16.57
CA PHE A 150 -5.32 6.06 -15.46
C PHE A 150 -5.84 5.04 -14.43
N CYS A 151 -5.93 3.76 -14.83
CA CYS A 151 -6.27 2.66 -13.90
C CYS A 151 -5.22 2.65 -12.77
N ASN A 152 -5.67 2.81 -11.53
CA ASN A 152 -4.75 3.03 -10.40
C ASN A 152 -4.98 1.99 -9.29
N GLY A 153 -5.76 2.30 -8.26
CA GLY A 153 -5.99 1.42 -7.13
C GLY A 153 -6.88 0.23 -7.48
N VAL A 154 -6.63 -0.91 -6.81
CA VAL A 154 -7.48 -2.11 -6.88
C VAL A 154 -7.50 -2.83 -5.54
N ASP A 155 -8.67 -3.37 -5.18
CA ASP A 155 -8.86 -4.27 -4.06
C ASP A 155 -9.90 -5.36 -4.41
N VAL A 156 -9.80 -6.52 -3.77
CA VAL A 156 -10.68 -7.67 -4.03
C VAL A 156 -11.38 -8.10 -2.75
N HIS A 157 -12.70 -8.22 -2.82
CA HIS A 157 -13.49 -8.78 -1.75
C HIS A 157 -13.27 -10.31 -1.71
N GLN A 158 -12.53 -10.79 -0.72
CA GLN A 158 -12.07 -12.19 -0.67
C GLN A 158 -13.21 -13.24 -0.65
N PRO A 159 -14.35 -13.03 0.03
CA PRO A 159 -15.46 -13.97 0.00
C PRO A 159 -16.16 -14.12 -1.36
N THR A 160 -16.48 -13.02 -2.04
CA THR A 160 -17.25 -13.03 -3.30
C THR A 160 -16.37 -13.03 -4.55
N GLY A 161 -15.13 -12.58 -4.44
CA GLY A 161 -14.21 -12.38 -5.56
C GLY A 161 -14.48 -11.11 -6.36
N ASN A 162 -15.48 -10.31 -6.00
CA ASN A 162 -15.74 -9.02 -6.64
C ASN A 162 -14.55 -8.08 -6.45
N VAL A 163 -14.24 -7.31 -7.49
CA VAL A 163 -13.08 -6.44 -7.51
C VAL A 163 -13.54 -5.00 -7.63
N TYR A 164 -12.93 -4.14 -6.82
CA TYR A 164 -13.16 -2.70 -6.82
C TYR A 164 -11.88 -2.03 -7.26
N PHE A 165 -11.98 -1.11 -8.22
CA PHE A 165 -10.81 -0.44 -8.77
C PHE A 165 -11.13 1.00 -9.13
N THR A 166 -10.09 1.82 -9.26
CA THR A 166 -10.22 3.22 -9.64
C THR A 166 -9.62 3.50 -11.00
N ASP A 167 -10.27 4.41 -11.71
CA ASP A 167 -9.68 5.17 -12.79
C ASP A 167 -9.41 6.57 -12.23
N ALA A 168 -8.15 6.91 -12.01
CA ALA A 168 -7.76 8.09 -11.24
C ALA A 168 -8.23 9.38 -11.92
N SER A 169 -8.15 9.42 -13.25
CA SER A 169 -8.63 10.50 -14.10
C SER A 169 -9.23 9.88 -15.35
N SER A 170 -10.29 10.48 -15.91
CA SER A 170 -10.79 10.07 -17.24
C SER A 170 -10.27 10.95 -18.38
N ILE A 171 -9.41 11.93 -18.05
CA ILE A 171 -8.79 12.86 -19.00
C ILE A 171 -7.28 12.65 -19.10
N PHE A 172 -6.60 12.59 -17.97
CA PHE A 172 -5.13 12.61 -17.91
C PHE A 172 -4.57 11.22 -17.63
N ASP A 173 -3.50 10.84 -18.32
CA ASP A 173 -2.73 9.63 -17.98
C ASP A 173 -1.60 9.94 -16.98
N ILE A 174 -0.84 8.90 -16.61
CA ILE A 174 0.27 9.01 -15.63
C ILE A 174 1.39 9.96 -16.05
N THR A 175 1.60 10.19 -17.34
CA THR A 175 2.61 11.14 -17.84
C THR A 175 2.19 12.59 -17.59
N GLN A 176 0.90 12.83 -17.35
CA GLN A 176 0.30 14.13 -17.11
C GLN A 176 -0.11 14.33 -15.64
N LEU A 177 0.43 13.53 -14.71
CA LEU A 177 0.09 13.57 -13.29
C LEU A 177 0.20 14.98 -12.69
N ASP A 178 1.27 15.71 -13.00
CA ASP A 178 1.49 17.06 -12.47
C ASP A 178 0.46 18.07 -13.03
N ILE A 179 0.04 17.89 -14.28
CA ILE A 179 -1.01 18.70 -14.90
C ILE A 179 -2.34 18.41 -14.21
N ALA A 180 -2.73 17.13 -14.09
CA ALA A 180 -3.95 16.72 -13.41
C ALA A 180 -4.01 17.26 -11.97
N ALA A 181 -2.89 17.24 -11.25
CA ALA A 181 -2.79 17.79 -9.90
C ALA A 181 -2.96 19.32 -9.88
N SER A 182 -2.30 20.04 -10.79
CA SER A 182 -2.35 21.51 -10.84
C SER A 182 -3.72 22.08 -11.21
N VAL A 183 -4.49 21.37 -12.03
CA VAL A 183 -5.87 21.75 -12.39
C VAL A 183 -6.92 21.19 -11.42
N MET A 184 -6.49 20.49 -10.37
CA MET A 184 -7.35 19.81 -9.39
C MET A 184 -8.37 18.89 -10.08
N ASP A 185 -7.89 18.01 -10.96
CA ASP A 185 -8.74 17.09 -11.71
C ASP A 185 -9.72 16.34 -10.79
N SER A 186 -10.97 16.25 -11.24
CA SER A 186 -12.06 15.62 -10.54
C SER A 186 -12.91 14.74 -11.45
N THR A 187 -12.28 14.13 -12.46
CA THR A 187 -12.93 13.20 -13.40
C THR A 187 -12.77 11.72 -13.03
N GLY A 188 -12.17 11.42 -11.87
CA GLY A 188 -11.93 10.06 -11.42
C GLY A 188 -13.20 9.25 -11.17
N ARG A 189 -13.07 7.92 -11.25
CA ARG A 189 -14.18 6.97 -11.16
C ARG A 189 -13.86 5.82 -10.21
N LEU A 190 -14.88 5.37 -9.47
CA LEU A 190 -14.87 4.08 -8.77
C LEU A 190 -15.65 3.06 -9.60
N LEU A 191 -15.04 1.92 -9.84
CA LEU A 191 -15.60 0.84 -10.64
C LEU A 191 -15.67 -0.46 -9.84
N LYS A 192 -16.63 -1.31 -10.22
CA LYS A 192 -16.76 -2.68 -9.73
C LYS A 192 -16.71 -3.65 -10.89
N TYR A 193 -15.87 -4.67 -10.78
CA TYR A 193 -15.94 -5.88 -11.58
C TYR A 193 -16.66 -6.97 -10.77
N ASP A 194 -17.78 -7.44 -11.30
CA ASP A 194 -18.55 -8.54 -10.70
C ASP A 194 -17.95 -9.87 -11.16
N ALA A 195 -17.45 -10.66 -10.21
CA ALA A 195 -16.74 -11.89 -10.53
C ALA A 195 -17.66 -12.99 -11.11
N LYS A 196 -18.97 -12.90 -10.89
CA LYS A 196 -19.95 -13.88 -11.38
C LYS A 196 -20.39 -13.53 -12.80
N THR A 197 -20.77 -12.27 -13.05
CA THR A 197 -21.26 -11.83 -14.37
C THR A 197 -20.14 -11.42 -15.31
N LYS A 198 -18.92 -11.22 -14.80
CA LYS A 198 -17.75 -10.75 -15.54
C LYS A 198 -17.93 -9.34 -16.12
N GLN A 199 -18.86 -8.56 -15.58
CA GLN A 199 -19.17 -7.20 -16.02
C GLN A 199 -18.48 -6.16 -15.15
N VAL A 200 -18.12 -5.04 -15.77
CA VAL A 200 -17.68 -3.84 -15.06
C VAL A 200 -18.81 -2.83 -15.00
N THR A 201 -19.01 -2.19 -13.84
CA THR A 201 -19.98 -1.11 -13.65
C THR A 201 -19.32 0.07 -12.95
N VAL A 202 -19.61 1.28 -13.41
CA VAL A 202 -19.19 2.51 -12.72
C VAL A 202 -20.12 2.74 -11.53
N LEU A 203 -19.57 2.77 -10.32
CA LEU A 203 -20.34 3.01 -9.09
C LEU A 203 -20.44 4.50 -8.77
N VAL A 204 -19.30 5.21 -8.89
CA VAL A 204 -19.21 6.64 -8.56
C VAL A 204 -18.34 7.33 -9.60
N ARG A 205 -18.76 8.54 -9.99
CA ARG A 205 -18.05 9.44 -10.91
C ARG A 205 -17.66 10.72 -10.18
N ASN A 206 -16.88 11.54 -10.87
CA ASN A 206 -16.47 12.87 -10.44
C ASN A 206 -15.68 12.88 -9.11
N LEU A 207 -14.82 11.88 -8.94
CA LEU A 207 -13.90 11.80 -7.80
C LEU A 207 -12.64 12.62 -8.08
N SER A 208 -12.19 13.36 -7.08
CA SER A 208 -10.99 14.21 -7.12
C SER A 208 -9.70 13.38 -7.13
N PHE A 209 -9.31 12.95 -8.32
CA PHE A 209 -8.16 12.07 -8.58
C PHE A 209 -8.21 10.78 -7.72
N ALA A 210 -8.99 9.79 -8.16
CA ALA A 210 -9.28 8.57 -7.41
C ALA A 210 -8.07 7.63 -7.33
N ALA A 211 -7.25 7.75 -6.29
CA ALA A 211 -5.97 7.05 -6.20
C ALA A 211 -6.13 5.59 -5.73
N GLY A 212 -6.49 5.40 -4.46
CA GLY A 212 -6.58 4.12 -3.79
C GLY A 212 -8.01 3.68 -3.50
N VAL A 213 -8.19 2.37 -3.34
CA VAL A 213 -9.48 1.76 -3.01
C VAL A 213 -9.29 0.61 -2.02
N ALA A 214 -10.20 0.49 -1.06
CA ALA A 214 -10.26 -0.65 -0.15
C ALA A 214 -11.72 -1.03 0.16
N VAL A 215 -12.08 -2.29 -0.06
CA VAL A 215 -13.40 -2.82 0.28
C VAL A 215 -13.39 -3.35 1.70
N ASP A 216 -14.47 -3.10 2.45
CA ASP A 216 -14.61 -3.65 3.80
C ASP A 216 -14.80 -5.17 3.78
N GLU A 217 -14.70 -5.78 4.97
CA GLU A 217 -14.78 -7.23 5.12
C GLU A 217 -16.13 -7.83 4.73
N GLU A 218 -17.22 -7.07 4.84
CA GLU A 218 -18.57 -7.55 4.59
C GLU A 218 -19.14 -7.05 3.25
N GLU A 219 -18.35 -6.35 2.43
CA GLU A 219 -18.79 -5.73 1.16
C GLU A 219 -19.99 -4.76 1.34
N ASN A 220 -20.06 -4.10 2.50
CA ASN A 220 -21.04 -3.07 2.82
C ASN A 220 -20.62 -1.68 2.29
N PHE A 221 -19.32 -1.38 2.28
CA PHE A 221 -18.77 -0.11 1.83
C PHE A 221 -17.38 -0.25 1.23
N VAL A 222 -17.00 0.77 0.47
CA VAL A 222 -15.66 0.95 -0.08
C VAL A 222 -15.12 2.30 0.39
N MET A 223 -13.84 2.34 0.75
CA MET A 223 -13.11 3.59 0.93
C MET A 223 -12.34 3.91 -0.35
N VAL A 224 -12.45 5.15 -0.82
CA VAL A 224 -11.69 5.67 -1.96
C VAL A 224 -10.92 6.92 -1.55
N THR A 225 -9.62 6.95 -1.80
CA THR A 225 -8.80 8.14 -1.55
C THR A 225 -8.86 9.07 -2.77
N GLU A 226 -9.03 10.36 -2.51
CA GLU A 226 -9.08 11.43 -3.49
C GLU A 226 -7.86 12.32 -3.32
N PHE A 227 -6.88 12.16 -4.21
CA PHE A 227 -5.55 12.76 -4.08
C PHE A 227 -5.60 14.29 -4.09
N THR A 228 -6.24 14.88 -5.10
CA THR A 228 -6.29 16.35 -5.28
C THR A 228 -7.17 17.06 -4.25
N ALA A 229 -8.18 16.36 -3.71
CA ALA A 229 -9.03 16.89 -2.63
C ALA A 229 -8.52 16.56 -1.21
N ASN A 230 -7.40 15.83 -1.09
CA ASN A 230 -6.79 15.42 0.19
C ASN A 230 -7.80 14.82 1.19
N ARG A 231 -8.63 13.88 0.71
CA ARG A 231 -9.69 13.26 1.51
C ARG A 231 -9.90 11.80 1.13
N THR A 232 -10.53 11.03 2.00
CA THR A 232 -11.04 9.68 1.71
C THR A 232 -12.56 9.70 1.80
N ARG A 233 -13.24 9.22 0.76
CA ARG A 233 -14.69 9.02 0.77
C ARG A 233 -15.01 7.59 1.17
N LYS A 234 -15.95 7.45 2.10
CA LYS A 234 -16.61 6.17 2.39
C LYS A 234 -17.87 6.10 1.55
N ILE A 235 -17.95 5.08 0.70
CA ILE A 235 -19.03 4.87 -0.27
C ILE A 235 -19.80 3.62 0.11
N SER A 236 -21.09 3.76 0.38
CA SER A 236 -22.00 2.63 0.60
C SER A 236 -22.17 1.83 -0.68
N LEU A 237 -21.99 0.52 -0.59
CA LEU A 237 -22.31 -0.41 -1.67
C LEU A 237 -23.81 -0.77 -1.68
N GLN A 238 -24.47 -0.65 -0.52
CA GLN A 238 -25.92 -0.72 -0.44
C GLN A 238 -26.51 0.51 -1.14
N GLY A 239 -27.33 0.28 -2.17
CA GLY A 239 -27.94 1.34 -2.97
C GLY A 239 -27.08 1.87 -4.14
N GLY A 240 -26.03 1.16 -4.53
CA GLY A 240 -25.35 1.40 -5.82
C GLY A 240 -24.24 2.46 -5.83
N GLY A 241 -23.72 2.88 -4.68
CA GLY A 241 -22.55 3.77 -4.61
C GLY A 241 -22.83 5.18 -4.11
N SER A 242 -23.32 5.33 -2.87
CA SER A 242 -23.57 6.65 -2.26
C SER A 242 -22.47 7.04 -1.28
N VAL A 243 -22.03 8.29 -1.29
CA VAL A 243 -21.03 8.78 -0.34
C VAL A 243 -21.69 9.01 1.02
N ILE A 244 -21.19 8.34 2.06
CA ILE A 244 -21.74 8.37 3.42
C ILE A 244 -20.81 9.02 4.45
N ALA A 245 -19.53 9.19 4.13
CA ALA A 245 -18.59 9.95 4.97
C ALA A 245 -17.41 10.50 4.17
N THR A 246 -16.78 11.55 4.70
CA THR A 246 -15.52 12.13 4.19
C THR A 246 -14.52 12.25 5.34
N ILE A 247 -13.29 11.79 5.12
CA ILE A 247 -12.23 11.65 6.13
C ILE A 247 -10.99 12.42 5.65
N GLN A 248 -10.27 13.11 6.54
CA GLN A 248 -9.02 13.82 6.23
C GLN A 248 -7.93 13.50 7.28
N PRO A 249 -6.62 13.67 6.97
CA PRO A 249 -5.97 13.89 5.66
C PRO A 249 -5.45 12.57 5.06
N THR A 250 -5.49 12.36 3.74
CA THR A 250 -5.24 11.00 3.19
C THR A 250 -5.07 10.94 1.67
N PRO A 251 -3.84 11.02 1.13
CA PRO A 251 -3.68 10.58 -0.27
C PRO A 251 -2.46 9.69 -0.50
N ASP A 252 -2.73 8.43 -0.78
CA ASP A 252 -2.37 7.69 -2.00
C ASP A 252 -3.11 6.34 -1.88
N ASN A 253 -2.44 5.18 -1.87
CA ASN A 253 -3.12 3.89 -1.66
C ASN A 253 -3.63 3.69 -0.23
N ILE A 254 -4.74 2.96 -0.15
CA ILE A 254 -5.37 2.50 1.09
C ILE A 254 -5.44 0.97 1.07
N LYS A 255 -5.05 0.32 2.17
CA LYS A 255 -5.09 -1.14 2.31
C LYS A 255 -5.78 -1.56 3.61
N ARG A 256 -6.75 -2.47 3.49
CA ARG A 256 -7.44 -3.07 4.62
C ARG A 256 -6.52 -4.06 5.35
N THR A 257 -6.55 -4.03 6.67
CA THR A 257 -5.89 -5.01 7.53
C THR A 257 -6.83 -6.17 7.85
N ARG A 258 -6.28 -7.28 8.36
CA ARG A 258 -7.09 -8.42 8.81
C ARG A 258 -8.07 -8.10 9.94
N LEU A 259 -7.87 -6.99 10.67
CA LEU A 259 -8.75 -6.54 11.75
C LEU A 259 -9.75 -5.47 11.28
N ASN A 260 -10.01 -5.41 9.97
CA ASN A 260 -10.91 -4.45 9.33
C ASN A 260 -10.59 -2.98 9.71
N LYS A 261 -9.29 -2.68 9.81
CA LYS A 261 -8.73 -1.31 9.87
C LYS A 261 -8.09 -1.00 8.52
N PHE A 262 -7.69 0.24 8.31
CA PHE A 262 -7.15 0.66 7.02
C PHE A 262 -5.86 1.44 7.23
N TRP A 263 -4.81 1.05 6.50
CA TRP A 263 -3.60 1.84 6.38
C TRP A 263 -3.66 2.68 5.12
N LEU A 264 -3.25 3.94 5.25
CA LEU A 264 -3.13 4.87 4.14
C LEU A 264 -1.68 5.33 4.03
N ALA A 265 -1.18 5.35 2.81
CA ALA A 265 -0.08 6.24 2.48
C ALA A 265 -0.61 7.69 2.42
N ALA A 266 0.18 8.63 2.93
CA ALA A 266 -0.15 10.03 2.87
C ALA A 266 1.11 10.89 2.80
N ALA A 267 1.02 12.03 2.10
CA ALA A 267 2.02 13.08 2.15
C ALA A 267 1.40 14.35 2.75
N ARG A 268 1.91 14.81 3.90
CA ARG A 268 1.48 16.09 4.47
C ARG A 268 2.41 17.20 3.96
N VAL A 269 1.84 18.28 3.43
CA VAL A 269 2.59 19.50 3.13
C VAL A 269 2.82 20.24 4.44
N VAL A 270 4.09 20.46 4.84
CA VAL A 270 4.43 21.16 6.07
C VAL A 270 4.50 22.68 5.79
N PRO A 271 3.59 23.53 6.32
CA PRO A 271 3.50 24.93 5.91
C PRO A 271 4.70 25.82 6.28
N ARG A 272 5.55 25.40 7.22
CA ARG A 272 6.67 26.21 7.75
C ARG A 272 7.99 26.05 6.99
N MET A 273 8.07 25.08 6.08
CA MET A 273 9.23 24.81 5.24
C MET A 273 8.69 24.76 3.82
N TYR A 274 8.99 25.76 3.00
CA TYR A 274 8.60 25.78 1.59
C TYR A 274 8.80 24.38 0.96
N SER A 275 7.69 23.74 0.57
CA SER A 275 7.62 22.51 -0.24
C SER A 275 8.26 21.19 0.28
N SER A 276 8.33 20.91 1.59
CA SER A 276 8.65 19.54 2.03
C SER A 276 7.39 18.65 2.18
N LEU A 277 7.30 17.62 1.34
CA LEU A 277 6.33 16.53 1.50
C LEU A 277 6.80 15.63 2.64
N LEU A 278 6.00 15.50 3.70
CA LEU A 278 6.28 14.58 4.79
C LEU A 278 5.60 13.24 4.51
N PRO A 279 6.35 12.16 4.17
CA PRO A 279 5.76 10.85 3.96
C PRO A 279 5.30 10.25 5.29
N THR A 280 4.04 9.82 5.32
CA THR A 280 3.41 9.27 6.51
C THR A 280 2.57 8.05 6.18
N GLY A 281 2.52 7.11 7.13
CA GLY A 281 1.50 6.06 7.16
C GLY A 281 0.46 6.40 8.21
N VAL A 282 -0.82 6.35 7.86
CA VAL A 282 -1.93 6.64 8.79
C VAL A 282 -2.81 5.40 8.91
N ARG A 283 -3.06 4.92 10.13
CA ARG A 283 -4.01 3.83 10.37
C ARG A 283 -5.32 4.38 10.87
N ILE A 284 -6.43 4.02 10.23
CA ILE A 284 -7.79 4.43 10.61
C ILE A 284 -8.69 3.23 10.86
N ASN A 285 -9.78 3.43 11.60
CA ASN A 285 -10.89 2.47 11.67
C ASN A 285 -11.92 2.71 10.55
N GLY A 286 -12.95 1.86 10.46
CA GLY A 286 -14.03 1.99 9.47
C GLY A 286 -14.88 3.27 9.57
N ASN A 287 -14.76 4.04 10.65
CA ASN A 287 -15.43 5.34 10.82
C ASN A 287 -14.50 6.52 10.45
N GLY A 288 -13.24 6.25 10.08
CA GLY A 288 -12.26 7.28 9.77
C GLY A 288 -11.51 7.85 10.97
N THR A 289 -11.70 7.30 12.18
CA THR A 289 -10.92 7.71 13.34
C THR A 289 -9.47 7.26 13.17
N VAL A 290 -8.53 8.20 13.30
CA VAL A 290 -7.09 7.91 13.32
C VAL A 290 -6.73 7.13 14.57
N LEU A 291 -6.10 5.98 14.39
CA LEU A 291 -5.61 5.09 15.43
C LEU A 291 -4.10 5.19 15.61
N GLU A 292 -3.38 5.46 14.52
CA GLU A 292 -1.92 5.45 14.49
C GLU A 292 -1.43 6.36 13.36
N THR A 293 -0.28 7.03 13.55
CA THR A 293 0.40 7.78 12.49
C THR A 293 1.90 7.57 12.63
N ILE A 294 2.55 7.22 11.52
CA ILE A 294 3.98 6.93 11.46
C ILE A 294 4.65 7.94 10.53
N ASN A 295 5.69 8.62 11.03
CA ASN A 295 6.56 9.46 10.22
C ASN A 295 7.62 8.58 9.52
N LEU A 296 7.69 8.67 8.19
CA LEU A 296 8.58 7.86 7.35
C LEU A 296 9.77 8.67 6.79
N GLU A 297 9.87 9.96 7.11
CA GLU A 297 10.90 10.90 6.64
C GLU A 297 12.32 10.38 6.90
N ARG A 298 12.55 9.73 8.05
CA ARG A 298 13.85 9.15 8.39
C ARG A 298 14.40 8.21 7.31
N TRP A 299 13.52 7.49 6.60
CA TRP A 299 13.93 6.48 5.61
C TRP A 299 13.66 6.88 4.16
N TYR A 300 12.68 7.75 3.94
CA TYR A 300 12.25 8.19 2.61
C TYR A 300 12.62 9.65 2.29
N GLY A 301 13.08 10.41 3.28
CA GLY A 301 13.31 11.86 3.16
C GLY A 301 12.02 12.58 2.80
N ASN A 302 12.07 13.41 1.76
CA ASN A 302 10.93 14.13 1.21
C ASN A 302 10.19 13.38 0.09
N LYS A 303 10.54 12.12 -0.18
CA LYS A 303 9.88 11.33 -1.22
C LYS A 303 8.55 10.83 -0.69
N SER A 304 7.48 11.04 -1.46
CA SER A 304 6.16 10.49 -1.14
C SER A 304 6.20 8.96 -1.11
N VAL A 305 5.37 8.37 -0.26
CA VAL A 305 5.11 6.94 -0.22
C VAL A 305 3.80 6.66 -0.94
N SER A 306 3.75 5.55 -1.66
CA SER A 306 2.58 5.17 -2.46
C SER A 306 1.65 4.23 -1.72
N GLU A 307 2.21 3.35 -0.88
CA GLU A 307 1.40 2.42 -0.09
C GLU A 307 2.09 2.06 1.22
N VAL A 308 1.27 1.85 2.26
CA VAL A 308 1.66 1.24 3.53
C VAL A 308 0.74 0.05 3.76
N GLN A 309 1.28 -1.16 3.81
CA GLN A 309 0.52 -2.38 3.99
C GLN A 309 1.01 -3.19 5.19
N GLU A 310 0.07 -3.60 6.04
CA GLU A 310 0.33 -4.44 7.22
C GLU A 310 0.33 -5.92 6.84
N PHE A 311 1.41 -6.62 7.19
CA PHE A 311 1.49 -8.07 7.10
C PHE A 311 2.17 -8.66 8.33
N GLY A 312 1.41 -9.43 9.12
CA GLY A 312 1.86 -9.92 10.43
C GLY A 312 2.19 -8.75 11.35
N THR A 313 3.39 -8.76 11.93
CA THR A 313 3.89 -7.70 12.83
C THR A 313 4.70 -6.63 12.11
N LYS A 314 4.60 -6.54 10.78
CA LYS A 314 5.41 -5.64 9.96
C LYS A 314 4.55 -4.75 9.07
N LEU A 315 5.03 -3.54 8.83
CA LEU A 315 4.53 -2.67 7.79
C LEU A 315 5.50 -2.69 6.61
N TYR A 316 4.96 -2.89 5.42
CA TYR A 316 5.67 -2.82 4.17
C TYR A 316 5.30 -1.51 3.50
N ILE A 317 6.31 -0.77 3.08
CA ILE A 317 6.17 0.57 2.54
C ILE A 317 6.82 0.59 1.16
N VAL A 318 6.10 1.11 0.19
CA VAL A 318 6.56 1.28 -1.19
C VAL A 318 6.40 2.72 -1.63
N SER A 319 7.20 3.12 -2.61
CA SER A 319 7.21 4.46 -3.17
C SER A 319 7.68 4.38 -4.61
N ARG A 320 6.95 5.07 -5.50
CA ARG A 320 7.37 5.20 -6.90
C ARG A 320 8.75 5.87 -7.06
N LEU A 321 9.30 6.48 -6.03
CA LEU A 321 10.50 7.32 -6.09
C LEU A 321 11.78 6.66 -5.55
N VAL A 322 11.74 5.35 -5.25
CA VAL A 322 12.87 4.60 -4.69
C VAL A 322 13.08 3.24 -5.36
N ASP A 323 14.19 2.59 -5.07
CA ASP A 323 14.63 1.29 -5.59
C ASP A 323 14.48 0.14 -4.58
N PHE A 324 13.66 0.33 -3.54
CA PHE A 324 13.50 -0.63 -2.45
C PHE A 324 12.08 -0.65 -1.87
N ILE A 325 11.77 -1.74 -1.18
CA ILE A 325 10.60 -1.86 -0.31
C ILE A 325 11.07 -1.75 1.14
N GLY A 326 10.52 -0.80 1.88
CA GLY A 326 10.81 -0.62 3.30
C GLY A 326 10.00 -1.60 4.14
N VAL A 327 10.64 -2.18 5.15
CA VAL A 327 10.00 -3.10 6.11
C VAL A 327 10.24 -2.59 7.51
N LEU A 328 9.17 -2.11 8.14
CA LEU A 328 9.18 -1.56 9.49
C LEU A 328 8.58 -2.58 10.47
N LEU A 329 9.30 -2.89 11.54
CA LEU A 329 8.74 -3.73 12.61
C LEU A 329 7.76 -2.91 13.46
N LYS A 330 6.54 -3.44 13.63
CA LYS A 330 5.53 -2.87 14.51
C LYS A 330 5.79 -3.34 15.94
N HIS A 331 5.96 -2.39 16.85
CA HIS A 331 6.01 -2.64 18.30
C HIS A 331 4.59 -2.63 18.88
#